data_AF-A0A453P335-F1
#
_entry.id   AF-A0A453P335-F1
#
_cell.length_a   1.000
_cell.length_b   1.000
_cell.length_c   1.000
_cell.angle_alpha   90.00
_cell.angle_beta   90.00
_cell.angle_gamma   90.00
#
_symmetry.space_group_name_H-M   'P 1'
#
loop_
_entity.id
_entity.type
_entity.pdbx_description
1 polymer ?
#
loop_
_entity_poly.entity_id
_entity_poly.type
_entity_poly.pdbx_seq_one_letter_code
_entity_poly.pdbx_strand_id
1 'polypeptide(L)'
;MASTACFVIVSKNDIPIYDAEVGSAPKKEDQAYQHQFILHAALDVVQDLAWATSAMFLKSVDRFNDLVVSVYVTAGQKESRNPVHHILDLCCFMIHGVKMV
;
A
#
# COMPACT_ATOMS: atom_id res chain seq x y z
N MET A 1 -3.08 -20.67 -12.94
CA MET A 1 -3.52 -19.63 -11.98
C MET A 1 -2.44 -18.56 -11.99
N ALA A 2 -2.63 -17.49 -12.75
CA ALA A 2 -1.67 -16.39 -12.75
C ALA A 2 -1.92 -15.60 -11.46
N SER A 3 -0.91 -15.55 -10.61
CA SER A 3 -1.00 -14.81 -9.37
C SER A 3 -0.41 -13.43 -9.61
N THR A 4 -1.24 -12.39 -9.47
CA THR A 4 -0.85 -10.99 -9.66
C THR A 4 -0.83 -10.28 -8.32
N ALA A 5 0.23 -9.53 -8.07
CA ALA A 5 0.31 -8.56 -7.00
C ALA A 5 0.58 -7.18 -7.60
N CYS A 6 0.02 -6.14 -7.00
CA CYS A 6 0.31 -4.75 -7.31
C CYS A 6 1.07 -4.15 -6.13
N PHE A 7 2.20 -3.52 -6.42
CA PHE A 7 3.05 -2.85 -5.44
C PHE A 7 3.14 -1.37 -5.78
N VAL A 8 2.68 -0.53 -4.86
CA VAL A 8 2.61 0.92 -5.04
C VAL A 8 3.34 1.61 -3.91
N ILE A 9 4.15 2.62 -4.20
CA ILE A 9 4.72 3.50 -3.19
C ILE A 9 4.01 4.84 -3.26
N VAL A 10 3.46 5.26 -2.13
CA VAL A 10 2.72 6.52 -1.97
C VAL A 10 3.55 7.47 -1.12
N SER A 11 3.69 8.70 -1.60
CA SER A 11 4.30 9.81 -0.86
C SER A 11 3.33 10.38 0.18
N LYS A 12 3.83 11.15 1.15
CA LYS A 12 3.02 11.87 2.14
C LYS A 12 1.94 12.83 1.61
N ASN A 13 2.00 13.16 0.32
CA ASN A 13 0.99 14.00 -0.33
C ASN A 13 -0.11 13.17 -1.01
N ASP A 14 -0.21 11.89 -0.69
CA ASP A 14 -1.15 10.94 -1.30
C ASP A 14 -0.94 10.79 -2.82
N ILE A 15 0.29 11.01 -3.27
CA ILE A 15 0.71 10.88 -4.66
C ILE A 15 1.43 9.53 -4.82
N PRO A 16 0.94 8.62 -5.68
CA PRO A 16 1.69 7.42 -6.03
C PRO A 16 2.94 7.81 -6.83
N ILE A 17 4.13 7.47 -6.32
CA ILE A 17 5.42 7.79 -6.95
C ILE A 17 6.08 6.57 -7.61
N TYR A 18 5.58 5.38 -7.32
CA TYR A 18 6.01 4.13 -7.94
C TYR A 18 4.83 3.18 -8.03
N ASP A 19 4.70 2.52 -9.17
CA ASP A 19 3.71 1.47 -9.43
C ASP A 19 4.41 0.32 -10.15
N ALA A 20 4.20 -0.89 -9.65
CA ALA A 20 4.68 -2.11 -10.28
C ALA A 20 3.65 -3.22 -10.12
N GLU A 21 3.41 -3.91 -11.23
CA GLU A 21 2.64 -5.14 -11.24
C GLU A 21 3.60 -6.33 -11.28
N VAL A 22 3.42 -7.26 -10.35
CA VAL A 22 4.21 -8.47 -10.19
C VAL A 22 3.33 -9.66 -10.54
N GLY A 23 3.68 -10.38 -11.60
CA GLY A 23 2.94 -11.56 -12.04
C GLY A 23 2.98 -11.72 -13.56
N SER A 24 2.49 -12.87 -14.03
CA SER A 24 2.53 -13.25 -15.45
C SER A 24 1.23 -12.95 -16.21
N ALA A 25 0.28 -12.24 -15.60
CA ALA A 25 -0.97 -11.89 -16.26
C ALA A 25 -0.80 -10.63 -17.13
N PRO A 26 -1.48 -10.56 -18.29
CA PRO A 26 -1.48 -9.34 -19.09
C PRO A 26 -2.08 -8.18 -18.29
N LYS A 27 -1.39 -7.03 -18.30
CA LYS A 27 -1.87 -5.79 -17.70
C LYS A 27 -3.24 -5.43 -18.28
N LYS A 28 -4.27 -5.41 -17.44
CA LYS A 28 -5.62 -4.96 -17.81
C LYS A 28 -5.86 -3.59 -17.20
N GLU A 29 -6.19 -2.61 -18.03
CA GLU A 29 -6.43 -1.22 -17.61
C GLU A 29 -7.53 -1.12 -16.53
N ASP A 30 -8.59 -1.92 -16.65
CA ASP A 30 -9.66 -2.05 -15.65
C ASP A 30 -9.13 -2.45 -14.26
N GLN A 31 -8.11 -3.32 -14.23
CA GLN A 31 -7.49 -3.78 -13.00
C GLN A 31 -6.66 -2.67 -12.33
N ALA A 32 -6.04 -1.80 -13.11
CA ALA A 32 -5.30 -0.64 -12.61
C ALA A 32 -6.25 0.36 -11.92
N TYR A 33 -7.40 0.66 -12.52
CA TYR A 33 -8.42 1.51 -11.88
C TYR A 33 -8.94 0.91 -10.58
N GLN A 34 -9.16 -0.41 -10.56
CA GLN A 34 -9.57 -1.11 -9.34
C GLN A 34 -8.50 -1.02 -8.25
N HIS A 35 -7.22 -1.23 -8.59
CA HIS A 35 -6.12 -1.12 -7.62
C HIS A 35 -6.00 0.30 -7.05
N GLN A 36 -6.18 1.34 -7.87
CA GLN A 36 -6.18 2.72 -7.40
C GLN A 36 -7.30 3.00 -6.39
N PHE A 37 -8.50 2.49 -6.66
CA PHE A 37 -9.64 2.62 -5.74
C PHE A 37 -9.36 1.94 -4.39
N ILE A 38 -8.88 0.69 -4.43
CA ILE A 38 -8.54 -0.08 -3.22
C ILE A 38 -7.41 0.61 -2.44
N LEU A 39 -6.38 1.10 -3.13
CA LEU A 39 -5.26 1.80 -2.53
C LEU A 39 -5.72 3.05 -1.77
N HIS A 40 -6.62 3.83 -2.38
CA HIS A 40 -7.14 5.05 -1.78
C HIS A 40 -7.96 4.76 -0.52
N ALA A 41 -8.83 3.75 -0.57
CA ALA A 41 -9.57 3.31 0.62
C ALA A 41 -8.65 2.80 1.74
N ALA A 42 -7.58 2.09 1.38
CA ALA A 42 -6.62 1.57 2.36
C ALA A 42 -5.74 2.66 2.99
N LEU A 43 -5.49 3.79 2.31
CA LEU A 43 -4.72 4.90 2.85
C LEU A 43 -5.34 5.46 4.13
N ASP A 44 -6.66 5.66 4.14
CA ASP A 44 -7.39 6.17 5.31
C ASP A 44 -7.20 5.24 6.52
N VAL A 45 -7.32 3.92 6.32
CA VAL A 45 -7.16 2.93 7.38
C VAL A 45 -5.71 2.89 7.91
N VAL A 46 -4.72 3.01 7.02
CA VAL A 46 -3.30 3.02 7.40
C VAL A 46 -2.95 4.25 8.24
N GLN A 47 -3.53 5.41 7.95
CA GLN A 47 -3.27 6.63 8.71
C GLN A 47 -3.64 6.44 10.19
N ASP A 48 -4.79 5.84 10.48
CA ASP A 48 -5.21 5.53 11.85
C ASP A 48 -4.33 4.45 12.51
N LEU A 49 -4.02 3.38 11.77
CA LEU A 49 -3.21 2.28 12.30
C LEU A 49 -1.76 2.70 12.57
N ALA A 50 -1.16 3.51 11.70
CA ALA A 50 0.22 3.97 11.85
C ALA A 50 0.44 4.79 13.13
N TRP A 51 -0.60 5.46 13.62
CA TRP A 51 -0.57 6.15 14.92
C TRP A 51 -0.83 5.23 16.11
N ALA A 52 -1.60 4.14 15.92
CA ALA A 52 -1.95 3.20 16.98
C ALA A 52 -0.89 2.11 17.21
N THR A 53 -0.08 1.76 16.21
CA THR A 53 0.91 0.67 16.32
C THR A 53 2.33 1.09 15.97
N SER A 54 3.31 0.53 16.68
CA SER A 54 4.73 0.75 16.39
C SER A 54 5.25 -0.10 15.22
N ALA A 55 4.55 -1.19 14.86
CA ALA A 55 4.97 -2.11 13.81
C ALA A 55 5.10 -1.40 12.44
N MET A 56 6.22 -1.61 11.74
CA MET A 56 6.43 -1.06 10.38
C MET A 56 5.67 -1.85 9.32
N PHE A 57 5.44 -3.14 9.54
CA PHE A 57 4.67 -3.98 8.62
C PHE A 57 3.28 -4.25 9.19
N LEU A 58 2.25 -3.89 8.41
CA LEU A 58 0.85 -4.10 8.70
C LEU A 58 0.30 -5.13 7.72
N LYS A 59 0.03 -6.34 8.22
CA LYS A 59 -0.50 -7.43 7.40
C LYS A 59 -2.01 -7.30 7.28
N SER A 60 -2.52 -7.42 6.06
CA SER A 60 -3.97 -7.50 5.78
C SER A 60 -4.76 -6.33 6.38
N VAL A 61 -4.30 -5.11 6.10
CA VAL A 61 -4.91 -3.85 6.56
C VAL A 61 -6.31 -3.67 5.99
N ASP A 62 -6.50 -4.04 4.73
CA ASP A 62 -7.78 -3.95 4.05
C ASP A 62 -8.00 -5.18 3.14
N ARG A 63 -9.26 -5.44 2.79
CA ARG A 63 -9.67 -6.53 1.90
C ARG A 63 -10.78 -6.10 0.97
N PHE A 64 -10.60 -6.40 -0.32
CA PHE A 64 -11.59 -6.19 -1.36
C PHE A 64 -11.70 -7.43 -2.24
N ASN A 65 -12.85 -8.10 -2.23
CA ASN A 65 -13.03 -9.42 -2.86
C ASN A 65 -11.96 -10.43 -2.38
N ASP A 66 -11.25 -11.07 -3.32
CA ASP A 66 -10.12 -11.97 -3.05
C ASP A 66 -8.76 -11.26 -2.93
N LEU A 67 -8.74 -9.92 -2.94
CA LEU A 67 -7.54 -9.11 -2.79
C LEU A 67 -7.35 -8.70 -1.33
N VAL A 68 -6.10 -8.82 -0.87
CA VAL A 68 -5.65 -8.42 0.46
C VAL A 68 -4.64 -7.31 0.29
N VAL A 69 -4.78 -6.25 1.08
CA VAL A 69 -3.84 -5.13 1.12
C VAL A 69 -2.93 -5.30 2.33
N SER A 70 -1.63 -5.34 2.11
CA SER A 70 -0.63 -5.26 3.17
C SER A 70 0.26 -4.05 2.96
N VAL A 71 0.73 -3.48 4.05
CA VAL A 71 1.36 -2.16 4.03
C VAL A 71 2.65 -2.19 4.82
N TYR A 72 3.65 -1.49 4.28
CA TYR A 72 4.89 -1.21 4.96
C TYR A 72 5.03 0.31 5.14
N VAL A 73 5.04 0.74 6.39
CA VAL A 73 5.14 2.13 6.81
C VAL A 73 6.59 2.39 7.24
N THR A 74 7.25 3.33 6.57
CA THR A 74 8.61 3.76 6.91
C THR A 74 8.66 4.58 8.19
N ALA A 75 9.84 4.65 8.82
CA ALA A 75 10.04 5.35 10.08
C ALA A 75 9.70 6.85 10.03
N GLY A 76 9.80 7.50 8.86
CA GLY A 76 9.47 8.92 8.69
C GLY A 76 8.04 9.23 9.09
N GLN A 77 7.08 8.40 8.67
CA GLN A 77 5.66 8.61 8.95
C GLN A 77 5.33 8.59 10.45
N LYS A 78 6.11 7.87 11.25
CA LYS A 78 5.87 7.76 12.71
C LYS A 78 6.56 8.85 13.53
N GLU A 79 7.61 9.47 13.00
CA GLU A 79 8.45 10.46 13.66
C GLU A 79 8.07 11.91 13.29
N SER A 80 6.88 12.15 12.71
CA SER A 80 6.40 13.50 12.39
C SER A 80 5.91 14.27 13.62
N ARG A 81 6.76 14.38 14.66
CA ARG A 81 6.74 15.47 15.64
C ARG A 81 7.86 16.50 15.39
N ASN A 82 8.77 16.26 14.43
CA ASN A 82 9.82 17.21 14.05
C ASN A 82 9.84 17.48 12.52
N PRO A 83 9.79 18.75 12.07
CA PRO A 83 9.62 19.11 10.66
C PRO A 83 10.88 18.96 9.78
N VAL A 84 11.93 18.24 10.21
CA VAL A 84 13.26 18.28 9.54
C VAL A 84 13.63 17.07 8.69
N HIS A 85 12.80 16.03 8.57
CA HIS A 85 13.08 14.86 7.72
C HIS A 85 12.02 14.67 6.62
N HIS A 86 12.11 15.50 5.58
CA HIS A 86 11.10 15.62 4.52
C HIS A 86 11.00 14.46 3.50
N ILE A 87 11.86 13.43 3.58
CA ILE A 87 12.07 12.44 2.49
C ILE A 87 11.69 10.99 2.84
N LEU A 88 11.30 10.71 4.09
CA LEU A 88 11.09 9.35 4.60
C LEU A 88 9.63 8.97 4.85
N ASP A 89 8.66 9.78 4.45
CA ASP A 89 7.22 9.51 4.59
C ASP A 89 6.69 8.75 3.35
N LEU A 90 7.12 7.50 3.18
CA LEU A 90 6.77 6.66 2.05
C LEU A 90 5.99 5.45 2.56
N CYS A 91 4.75 5.29 2.10
CA CYS A 91 3.95 4.10 2.38
C CYS A 91 4.01 3.15 1.20
N CYS A 92 4.53 1.95 1.42
CA CYS A 92 4.52 0.90 0.42
C CYS A 92 3.28 0.03 0.62
N PHE A 93 2.43 -0.05 -0.40
CA PHE A 93 1.23 -0.87 -0.44
C PHE A 93 1.46 -2.08 -1.34
N MET A 94 0.99 -3.24 -0.90
CA MET A 94 1.01 -4.48 -1.66
C MET A 94 -0.39 -5.08 -1.68
N ILE A 95 -1.05 -5.00 -2.83
CA ILE A 95 -2.33 -5.63 -3.11
C ILE A 95 -2.05 -7.00 -3.72
N HIS A 96 -2.48 -8.08 -3.09
CA HIS A 96 -2.21 -9.44 -3.56
C HIS A 96 -3.39 -10.37 -3.28
N GLY A 97 -3.53 -11.44 -4.07
CA GLY A 97 -4.56 -12.45 -3.84
C GLY A 97 -4.31 -13.27 -2.56
N VAL A 98 -5.37 -13.74 -1.91
CA VAL A 98 -5.30 -14.56 -0.66
C VAL A 98 -4.49 -15.86 -0.81
N LYS A 99 -4.19 -16.28 -2.05
CA LYS A 99 -3.51 -17.54 -2.41
C LYS A 99 -2.01 -17.39 -2.67
N MET A 100 -1.42 -16.20 -2.43
CA MET A 100 0.02 -15.90 -2.63
C MET A 100 0.92 -16.19 -1.42
N VAL A 101 0.42 -16.84 -0.37
CA VAL A 101 1.21 -17.30 0.79
C VAL A 101 1.43 -18.79 0.72
#